data_AF-A0A355UJ48-F1
#
_entry.id   AF-A0A355UJ48-F1
#
_cell.length_a   1.000
_cell.length_b   1.000
_cell.length_c   1.000
_cell.angle_alpha   90.00
_cell.angle_beta   90.00
_cell.angle_gamma   90.00
#
_symmetry.space_group_name_H-M   'P 1'
#
loop_
_entity.id
_entity.type
_entity.pdbx_description
1 polymer ?
#
loop_
_entity_poly.entity_id
_entity_poly.type
_entity_poly.pdbx_seq_one_letter_code
_entity_poly.pdbx_strand_id
1 'polypeptide(L)'
;GMAPYPFQTPFGKQYQNVEVNIDEPLLKEIAKVTGGKYFRSTDKNSLQTIFKEIDNMEKSIIDVSSYKMKKDRALPFLIAALLFLIAEVILRKTILRTNP
;
A
#
# COMPACT_ATOMS: atom_id res chain seq x y z
N GLY A 1 26.80 14.61 25.22
CA GLY A 1 26.01 13.49 25.79
C GLY A 1 26.88 12.26 25.81
N MET A 2 26.76 11.38 26.82
CA MET A 2 27.61 10.19 26.90
C MET A 2 27.12 9.09 25.95
N ALA A 3 28.01 8.46 25.20
CA ALA A 3 27.70 7.30 24.36
C ALA A 3 28.70 6.15 24.60
N PRO A 4 28.25 4.88 24.60
CA PRO A 4 29.15 3.74 24.76
C PRO A 4 29.96 3.52 23.48
N TYR A 5 31.29 3.61 23.58
CA TYR A 5 32.22 3.39 22.48
C TYR A 5 33.13 2.19 22.76
N PRO A 6 33.39 1.29 21.79
CA PRO A 6 34.23 0.12 22.00
C PRO A 6 35.72 0.49 21.97
N PHE A 7 36.44 0.16 23.05
CA PHE A 7 37.88 0.24 23.14
C PHE A 7 38.51 -1.15 23.12
N GLN A 8 39.59 -1.31 22.36
CA GLN A 8 40.37 -2.55 22.34
C GLN A 8 41.34 -2.53 23.53
N THR A 9 41.15 -3.42 24.50
CA THR A 9 42.07 -3.60 25.63
C THR A 9 42.80 -4.95 25.49
N PRO A 10 43.89 -5.19 26.23
CA PRO A 10 44.56 -6.49 26.27
C PRO A 10 43.65 -7.66 26.67
N PHE A 11 42.48 -7.38 27.24
CA PHE A 11 41.49 -8.36 27.70
C PHE A 11 40.27 -8.47 26.76
N GLY A 12 40.27 -7.78 25.62
CA GLY A 12 39.18 -7.82 24.63
C GLY A 12 38.53 -6.46 24.37
N LYS A 13 37.38 -6.46 23.69
CA LYS A 13 36.62 -5.22 23.42
C LYS A 13 35.82 -4.83 24.66
N GLN A 14 36.08 -3.65 25.21
CA GLN A 14 35.35 -3.10 26.36
C GLN A 14 34.65 -1.80 25.94
N TYR A 15 33.37 -1.67 26.31
CA TYR A 15 32.61 -0.44 26.07
C TYR A 15 32.84 0.55 27.21
N GLN A 16 33.17 1.80 26.88
CA GLN A 16 33.27 2.89 27.84
C GLN A 16 32.39 4.05 27.39
N ASN A 17 31.73 4.70 28.35
CA ASN A 17 30.93 5.89 28.10
C ASN A 17 31.87 7.07 27.86
N VAL A 18 31.91 7.54 26.62
CA VAL A 18 32.69 8.70 26.21
C VAL A 18 31.77 9.90 26.00
N GLU A 19 32.25 11.10 26.32
CA GLU A 19 31.53 12.32 26.07
C GLU A 19 31.51 12.61 24.56
N VAL A 20 30.35 12.46 23.96
CA VAL A 20 30.11 12.83 22.56
C VAL A 20 29.54 14.24 22.52
N ASN A 21 30.33 15.17 21.99
CA ASN A 21 29.87 16.49 21.62
C ASN A 21 29.21 16.40 20.24
N ILE A 22 27.90 16.56 20.19
CA ILE A 22 27.15 16.63 18.93
C ILE A 22 27.33 18.04 18.39
N ASP A 23 28.15 18.20 17.34
CA ASP A 23 28.35 19.47 16.65
C ASP A 23 27.16 19.78 15.74
N GLU A 24 26.11 20.36 16.31
CA GLU A 24 24.91 20.74 15.57
C GLU A 24 25.15 21.76 14.45
N PRO A 25 26.04 22.76 14.60
CA PRO A 25 26.45 23.62 13.50
C PRO A 25 26.93 22.84 12.27
N LEU A 26 27.83 21.87 12.45
CA LEU A 26 28.33 21.04 11.37
C LEU A 26 27.21 20.22 10.71
N LEU A 27 26.34 19.61 11.51
CA LEU A 27 25.22 18.81 11.00
C LEU A 27 24.20 19.65 10.20
N LYS A 28 23.97 20.91 10.60
CA LYS A 28 23.14 21.85 9.85
C LYS A 28 23.78 22.25 8.52
N GLU A 29 25.11 22.43 8.50
CA GLU A 29 25.85 22.75 7.27
C GLU A 29 25.78 21.60 6.27
N ILE A 30 26.01 20.36 6.71
CA ILE A 30 25.89 19.16 5.88
C ILE A 30 24.47 19.05 5.29
N ALA A 31 23.43 19.29 6.11
CA ALA A 31 22.05 19.28 5.63
C ALA A 31 21.82 20.34 4.54
N LYS A 32 22.35 21.56 4.73
CA LYS A 32 22.25 22.65 3.74
C LYS A 32 22.97 22.31 2.43
N VAL A 33 24.16 21.74 2.50
CA VAL A 33 24.97 21.36 1.33
C VAL A 33 24.32 20.22 0.54
N THR A 34 23.71 19.26 1.23
CA THR A 34 23.07 18.08 0.61
C THR A 34 21.61 18.32 0.21
N GLY A 35 21.04 19.49 0.52
CA GLY A 35 19.61 19.77 0.35
C GLY A 35 18.70 18.99 1.33
N GLY A 36 19.28 18.34 2.34
CA GLY A 36 18.56 17.66 3.42
C GLY A 36 18.08 18.61 4.51
N LYS A 37 17.36 18.07 5.50
CA LYS A 37 16.90 18.80 6.69
C LYS A 37 17.51 18.19 7.95
N TYR A 38 18.12 19.03 8.78
CA TYR A 38 18.59 18.64 10.11
C TYR A 38 17.42 18.66 11.11
N PHE A 39 17.22 17.56 11.83
CA PHE A 39 16.24 17.46 12.90
C PHE A 39 16.95 16.98 14.18
N ARG A 40 16.80 17.73 15.27
CA ARG A 40 17.24 17.30 16.59
C ARG A 40 16.12 16.49 17.25
N SER A 41 16.43 15.32 17.79
CA SER A 41 15.46 14.39 18.40
C SER A 41 14.74 14.89 19.67
N THR A 42 14.81 16.19 19.99
CA THR A 42 13.94 16.84 20.99
C THR A 42 12.59 17.26 20.40
N ASP A 43 12.49 17.48 19.10
CA ASP A 43 11.27 17.90 18.42
C ASP A 43 10.57 16.71 17.74
N LYS A 44 9.88 15.87 18.53
CA LYS A 44 8.92 14.90 17.99
C LYS A 44 7.79 15.57 17.19
N ASN A 45 7.54 16.85 17.46
CA ASN A 45 6.43 17.61 16.87
C ASN A 45 6.64 17.92 15.38
N SER A 46 7.88 18.20 14.94
CA SER A 46 8.14 18.55 13.54
C SER A 46 7.93 17.38 12.58
N LEU A 47 8.21 16.15 13.03
CA LEU A 47 7.94 14.95 12.25
C LEU A 47 6.42 14.75 12.05
N GLN A 48 5.65 14.97 13.12
CA GLN A 48 4.20 14.81 13.10
C GLN A 48 3.49 15.85 12.22
N THR A 49 4.01 17.08 12.17
CA THR A 49 3.51 18.12 11.26
C THR A 49 3.80 17.79 9.81
N ILE A 50 5.01 17.30 9.48
CA ILE A 50 5.37 16.87 8.13
C ILE A 50 4.48 15.70 7.67
N PHE A 51 4.27 14.70 8.53
CA PHE A 51 3.37 13.59 8.21
C PHE A 51 1.91 14.04 8.02
N LYS A 52 1.41 14.99 8.81
CA LYS A 52 0.07 15.59 8.60
C LYS A 52 -0.04 16.35 7.29
N GLU A 53 1.00 17.06 6.87
CA GLU A 53 0.98 17.81 5.62
C GLU A 53 1.03 16.86 4.40
N ILE A 54 1.82 15.79 4.50
CA ILE A 54 1.87 14.72 3.49
C ILE A 54 0.51 14.01 3.37
N ASP A 55 -0.13 13.67 4.50
CA ASP A 55 -1.46 13.03 4.53
C ASP A 55 -2.55 13.89 3.85
N ASN A 56 -2.43 15.22 3.92
CA ASN A 56 -3.34 16.13 3.22
C ASN A 56 -3.01 16.31 1.71
N MET A 57 -1.78 16.00 1.30
CA MET A 57 -1.29 16.16 -0.08
C MET A 57 -1.20 14.85 -0.86
N GLU A 58 -1.30 13.68 -0.20
CA GLU A 58 -1.59 12.41 -0.84
C GLU A 58 -3.00 12.48 -1.44
N LYS A 59 -3.00 13.07 -2.65
CA LYS A 59 -4.03 13.05 -3.67
C LYS A 59 -5.14 12.07 -3.33
N SER A 60 -6.32 12.65 -3.13
CA SER A 60 -7.56 12.19 -3.75
C SER A 60 -7.57 10.68 -3.85
N ILE A 61 -8.03 9.99 -2.79
CA ILE A 61 -8.46 8.59 -2.86
C ILE A 61 -9.10 8.47 -4.22
N ILE A 62 -8.37 7.86 -5.16
CA ILE A 62 -8.91 7.63 -6.48
C ILE A 62 -9.97 6.61 -6.12
N ASP A 63 -11.21 7.07 -6.03
CA ASP A 63 -12.38 6.24 -5.98
C ASP A 63 -12.48 5.59 -7.36
N VAL A 64 -11.48 4.77 -7.70
CA VAL A 64 -11.63 3.70 -8.65
C VAL A 64 -12.43 2.62 -7.93
N SER A 65 -13.66 2.98 -7.57
CA SER A 65 -14.86 2.20 -7.82
C SER A 65 -15.01 1.91 -9.34
N SER A 66 -13.92 1.56 -10.01
CA SER A 66 -13.94 0.86 -11.29
C SER A 66 -13.76 -0.62 -10.99
N TYR A 67 -14.59 -1.14 -10.07
CA TYR A 67 -15.04 -2.50 -10.26
C TYR A 67 -15.77 -2.46 -11.60
N LYS A 68 -15.06 -2.79 -12.68
CA LYS A 68 -15.68 -3.10 -13.96
C LYS A 68 -16.56 -4.31 -13.68
N MET A 69 -17.78 -4.05 -13.23
CA MET A 69 -18.88 -4.98 -13.23
C MET A 69 -19.04 -5.36 -14.70
N LYS A 70 -18.32 -6.40 -15.13
CA LYS A 70 -18.63 -7.08 -16.38
C LYS A 70 -20.07 -7.53 -16.19
N LYS A 71 -21.00 -6.79 -16.78
CA LYS A 71 -22.38 -7.23 -16.89
C LYS A 71 -22.33 -8.51 -17.70
N ASP A 72 -22.47 -9.64 -17.01
CA ASP A 72 -22.61 -10.94 -17.64
C ASP A 72 -23.91 -10.95 -18.43
N ARG A 73 -23.81 -10.56 -19.71
CA ARG A 73 -24.91 -10.68 -20.67
C ARG A 73 -25.20 -12.16 -21.01
N ALA A 74 -24.51 -13.12 -20.39
CA ALA A 74 -24.75 -14.55 -20.59
C ALA A 74 -26.13 -15.01 -20.08
N LEU A 75 -26.64 -14.41 -19.01
CA LEU A 75 -27.93 -14.80 -18.40
C LEU A 75 -29.13 -14.73 -19.37
N PRO A 76 -29.38 -13.64 -20.13
CA PRO A 76 -30.49 -13.63 -21.08
C PRO A 76 -30.34 -14.67 -22.20
N PHE A 77 -29.11 -14.97 -22.65
CA PHE A 77 -28.88 -16.02 -23.64
C PHE A 77 -29.10 -17.43 -23.07
N LEU A 78 -28.71 -17.67 -21.81
CA LEU A 78 -28.97 -18.95 -21.12
C LEU A 78 -30.47 -19.19 -20.93
N ILE A 79 -31.22 -18.16 -20.52
CA ILE A 79 -32.68 -18.24 -20.38
C ILE A 79 -33.33 -18.51 -21.76
N ALA A 80 -32.90 -17.81 -22.81
CA ALA A 80 -33.41 -18.06 -24.16
C ALA A 80 -33.12 -19.50 -24.63
N ALA A 81 -31.90 -20.00 -24.40
CA ALA A 81 -31.53 -21.37 -24.74
C ALA A 81 -32.36 -22.41 -23.97
N LEU A 82 -32.59 -22.19 -22.67
CA LEU A 82 -33.44 -23.05 -21.84
C LEU A 82 -34.89 -23.08 -22.34
N LEU A 83 -35.44 -21.91 -22.72
CA LEU A 83 -36.79 -21.82 -23.29
C LEU A 83 -36.90 -22.56 -24.62
N PHE A 84 -35.91 -22.45 -25.49
CA PHE A 84 -35.88 -23.20 -26.75
C PHE A 84 -35.80 -24.70 -26.53
N LEU A 85 -35.03 -25.17 -25.55
CA LEU A 85 -34.94 -26.59 -25.19
C LEU A 85 -36.29 -27.12 -24.69
N ILE A 86 -36.95 -26.38 -23.78
CA ILE A 86 -38.28 -26.75 -23.28
C ILE A 86 -39.30 -26.76 -24.43
N ALA A 87 -39.27 -25.75 -25.29
CA ALA A 87 -40.13 -25.69 -26.46
C ALA A 87 -39.90 -26.88 -27.40
N GLU A 88 -38.64 -27.27 -27.66
CA GLU A 88 -38.30 -28.44 -28.47
C GLU A 88 -38.89 -29.73 -27.89
N VAL A 89 -38.77 -29.95 -26.57
CA VAL A 89 -39.35 -31.12 -25.89
C VAL A 89 -40.87 -31.13 -25.98
N ILE A 90 -41.51 -29.97 -25.79
CA ILE A 90 -42.97 -29.84 -25.91
C ILE A 90 -43.39 -30.12 -27.34
N LEU A 91 -42.79 -29.46 -28.33
CA LEU A 91 -43.10 -29.62 -29.75
C LEU A 91 -42.91 -31.07 -30.20
N ARG A 92 -41.82 -31.72 -29.78
CA ARG A 92 -41.57 -33.16 -30.04
C ARG A 92 -42.64 -34.07 -29.44
N LYS A 93 -43.22 -33.70 -28.29
CA LYS A 93 -44.26 -34.50 -27.63
C LYS A 93 -45.68 -34.19 -28.12
N THR A 94 -45.95 -32.97 -28.59
CA THR A 94 -47.30 -32.52 -28.96
C THR A 94 -47.54 -32.48 -30.47
N ILE A 95 -46.67 -31.82 -31.24
CA ILE A 95 -46.91 -31.49 -32.65
C ILE A 95 -46.07 -32.38 -33.57
N LEU A 96 -44.76 -32.42 -33.34
CA LEU A 96 -43.81 -33.26 -34.06
C LEU A 96 -43.74 -34.62 -33.38
N ARG A 97 -44.84 -35.38 -33.39
CA ARG A 97 -44.85 -36.80 -33.03
C ARG A 97 -43.97 -37.60 -34.01
N THR A 98 -42.65 -37.39 -33.95
CA THR A 98 -41.63 -38.29 -34.47
C THR A 98 -41.52 -39.40 -33.44
N ASN A 99 -42.50 -40.29 -33.51
CA ASN A 99 -42.24 -41.68 -33.19
C ASN A 99 -41.24 -42.20 -34.24
N PRO A 100 -40.25 -43.03 -33.87
CA PRO A 100 -39.70 -43.97 -34.84
C PRO A 100 -40.79 -44.90 -35.37
#